data_AF-A0A2K3LCG3-F1
#
_entry.id   AF-A0A2K3LCG3-F1
#
_cell.length_a   1.000
_cell.length_b   1.000
_cell.length_c   1.000
_cell.angle_alpha   90.00
_cell.angle_beta   90.00
_cell.angle_gamma   90.00
#
_symmetry.space_group_name_H-M   'P 1'
#
loop_
_entity.id
_entity.type
_entity.pdbx_description
1 polymer ?
#
loop_
_entity_poly.entity_id
_entity_poly.type
_entity_poly.pdbx_seq_one_letter_code
_entity_poly.pdbx_strand_id
1 'polypeptide(L)'
;MEQFATTVSNLAQTLADILAEKLGHQSTYFKENCLPNTCYLRLNRYLPCPIDFRIHGLVPHTDSDFLTILYQDQVGGLQLVKDRKWVAVKPNPDALIINIGDLFQAWSNGVYKSVVHRVVTNPKVERFSVAYFLCPSNDTVIRSCKEPSVYRKFSFEEYRKQVRDDVQKLGTKIGLPRNEPGFSAVIDFTHWCSQGIPCGH
;
A
#
# COMPACT_ATOMS: atom_id res chain seq x y z
N MET A 1 19.67 11.24 -6.67
CA MET A 1 18.22 11.05 -6.43
C MET A 1 17.42 11.05 -7.72
N GLU A 2 17.62 12.01 -8.62
CA GLU A 2 16.90 12.08 -9.90
C GLU A 2 17.05 10.83 -10.76
N GLN A 3 18.27 10.34 -10.97
CA GLN A 3 18.51 9.11 -11.73
C GLN A 3 17.74 7.91 -11.14
N PHE A 4 17.81 7.72 -9.81
CA PHE A 4 17.06 6.68 -9.13
C PHE A 4 15.55 6.83 -9.34
N ALA A 5 15.02 8.05 -9.16
CA ALA A 5 13.60 8.36 -9.34
C ALA A 5 13.12 8.03 -10.76
N THR A 6 13.88 8.42 -11.78
CA THR A 6 13.58 8.11 -13.19
C THR A 6 13.61 6.61 -13.46
N THR A 7 14.64 5.90 -13.00
CA THR A 7 14.76 4.45 -13.20
C THR A 7 13.63 3.69 -12.51
N VAL A 8 13.31 4.01 -11.25
CA VAL A 8 12.25 3.32 -10.52
C VAL A 8 10.86 3.67 -11.05
N SER A 9 10.66 4.90 -11.54
CA SER A 9 9.42 5.31 -12.21
C SER A 9 9.17 4.50 -13.47
N ASN A 10 10.19 4.33 -14.31
CA ASN A 10 10.06 3.52 -15.52
C ASN A 10 9.78 2.05 -15.17
N LEU A 11 10.48 1.51 -14.17
CA LEU A 11 10.24 0.16 -13.68
C LEU A 11 8.79 -0.02 -13.17
N ALA A 12 8.28 0.93 -12.40
CA ALA A 12 6.91 0.87 -11.87
C ALA A 12 5.86 0.85 -12.98
N GLN A 13 6.03 1.69 -14.01
CA GLN A 13 5.14 1.70 -15.17
C GLN A 13 5.19 0.36 -15.93
N THR A 14 6.39 -0.15 -16.20
CA THR A 14 6.55 -1.46 -16.87
C THR A 14 5.91 -2.59 -16.06
N LEU A 15 6.07 -2.61 -14.74
CA LEU A 15 5.45 -3.62 -13.88
C LEU A 15 3.92 -3.51 -13.89
N ALA A 16 3.37 -2.29 -13.81
CA ALA A 16 1.93 -2.07 -13.88
C ALA A 16 1.35 -2.58 -15.20
N ASP A 17 2.00 -2.28 -16.33
CA ASP A 17 1.59 -2.74 -17.65
C ASP A 17 1.65 -4.27 -17.77
N ILE A 18 2.73 -4.92 -17.30
CA ILE A 18 2.84 -6.39 -17.27
C ILE A 18 1.70 -7.02 -16.46
N LEU A 19 1.41 -6.48 -15.27
CA LEU A 19 0.34 -6.98 -14.40
C LEU A 19 -1.03 -6.81 -15.04
N ALA A 20 -1.25 -5.71 -15.77
CA ALA A 20 -2.47 -5.44 -16.55
C ALA A 20 -2.64 -6.42 -17.70
N GLU A 21 -1.58 -6.66 -18.47
CA GLU A 21 -1.57 -7.60 -19.59
C GLU A 21 -1.89 -9.02 -19.12
N LYS A 22 -1.38 -9.44 -17.96
CA LYS A 22 -1.72 -10.74 -17.35
C LYS A 22 -3.20 -10.89 -17.01
N LEU A 23 -3.94 -9.78 -16.89
CA LEU A 23 -5.40 -9.80 -16.71
C LEU A 23 -6.17 -9.74 -18.03
N GLY A 24 -5.49 -9.70 -19.17
CA GLY A 24 -6.08 -9.57 -20.51
C GLY A 24 -6.30 -8.11 -20.93
N HIS A 25 -5.67 -7.16 -20.26
CA HIS A 25 -5.80 -5.74 -20.54
C HIS A 25 -4.48 -5.15 -21.03
N GLN A 26 -4.32 -5.03 -22.35
CA GLN A 26 -3.35 -4.09 -22.90
C GLN A 26 -3.90 -2.69 -22.64
N SER A 27 -3.26 -1.95 -21.74
CA SER A 27 -3.79 -0.69 -21.26
C SER A 27 -2.67 0.34 -21.14
N THR A 28 -2.87 1.50 -21.77
CA THR A 28 -2.07 2.70 -21.52
C THR A 28 -2.51 3.42 -20.24
N TYR A 29 -3.46 2.84 -19.48
CA TYR A 29 -4.09 3.47 -18.33
C TYR A 29 -3.10 4.00 -17.30
N PHE A 30 -2.11 3.19 -16.90
CA PHE A 30 -1.13 3.63 -15.89
C PHE A 30 -0.21 4.73 -16.44
N LYS A 31 0.22 4.60 -17.69
CA LYS A 31 1.03 5.61 -18.39
C LYS A 31 0.30 6.96 -18.54
N GLU A 32 -0.99 6.93 -18.83
CA GLU A 32 -1.82 8.13 -19.03
C GLU A 32 -2.20 8.80 -17.71
N ASN A 33 -2.39 8.02 -16.64
CA ASN A 33 -2.92 8.53 -15.37
C ASN A 33 -1.84 8.75 -14.30
N CYS A 34 -0.69 8.06 -14.36
CA CYS A 34 0.40 8.18 -13.40
C CYS A 34 1.53 9.02 -13.99
N LEU A 35 1.42 10.35 -13.82
CA LEU A 35 2.40 11.30 -14.32
C LEU A 35 3.59 11.42 -13.33
N PRO A 36 4.77 11.85 -13.80
CA PRO A 36 5.94 12.00 -12.93
C PRO A 36 5.71 12.90 -11.70
N ASN A 37 4.84 13.90 -11.81
CA ASN A 37 4.51 14.83 -10.73
C ASN A 37 3.43 14.33 -9.75
N THR A 38 2.77 13.21 -10.04
CA THR A 38 1.78 12.59 -9.14
C THR A 38 2.41 11.50 -8.29
N CYS A 39 3.51 10.91 -8.77
CA CYS A 39 4.30 9.90 -8.07
C CYS A 39 5.33 10.56 -7.14
N TYR A 40 5.77 9.85 -6.11
CA TYR A 40 6.73 10.42 -5.16
C TYR A 40 7.58 9.35 -4.47
N LEU A 41 8.71 9.80 -3.93
CA LEU A 41 9.60 9.01 -3.09
C LEU A 41 9.41 9.36 -1.62
N ARG A 42 9.41 8.34 -0.76
CA ARG A 42 9.43 8.47 0.70
C ARG A 42 10.71 7.87 1.23
N LEU A 43 11.55 8.69 1.84
CA LEU A 43 12.78 8.26 2.49
C LEU A 43 12.48 8.09 3.98
N ASN A 44 12.54 6.86 4.46
CA ASN A 44 12.24 6.56 5.85
C ASN A 44 13.53 6.23 6.61
N ARG A 45 13.66 6.82 7.80
CA ARG A 45 14.68 6.48 8.80
C ARG A 45 13.97 6.05 10.08
N TYR A 46 14.24 4.82 10.52
CA TYR A 46 13.70 4.26 11.75
C TYR A 46 14.83 4.16 12.76
N LEU A 47 14.78 4.97 13.80
CA LEU A 47 15.80 5.00 14.85
C LEU A 47 15.77 3.72 15.70
N PRO A 48 16.89 3.35 16.34
CA PRO A 48 16.91 2.27 17.31
C PRO A 48 15.93 2.58 18.46
N CYS A 49 15.15 1.59 18.86
CA CYS A 49 14.21 1.72 19.96
C CYS A 49 14.44 0.60 20.99
N PRO A 50 15.09 0.89 22.13
CA PRO A 50 15.41 -0.13 23.14
C PRO A 50 14.19 -0.62 23.91
N ILE A 51 13.05 0.07 23.77
CA ILE A 51 11.79 -0.25 24.42
C ILE A 51 11.00 -1.14 23.47
N ASP A 52 10.61 -2.32 23.97
CA ASP A 52 9.58 -3.23 23.47
C ASP A 52 9.45 -3.42 21.94
N PHE A 53 9.62 -4.67 21.47
CA PHE A 53 9.40 -5.10 20.09
C PHE A 53 7.97 -4.87 19.56
N ARG A 54 7.01 -4.52 20.43
CA ARG A 54 5.64 -4.13 20.07
C ARG A 54 5.55 -2.71 19.51
N ILE A 55 6.57 -1.87 19.67
CA ILE A 55 6.56 -0.51 19.10
C ILE A 55 6.73 -0.59 17.58
N HIS A 56 5.86 0.15 16.88
CA HIS A 56 5.88 0.22 15.43
C HIS A 56 6.71 1.42 14.97
N GLY A 57 7.71 1.18 14.13
CA GLY A 57 8.36 2.23 13.35
C GLY A 57 7.40 2.79 12.29
N LEU A 58 6.51 1.93 11.77
CA LEU A 58 5.37 2.31 10.95
C LEU A 58 4.20 1.39 11.27
N VAL A 59 3.06 1.97 11.64
CA VAL A 59 1.86 1.24 12.06
C VAL A 59 1.30 0.34 10.95
N PRO A 60 0.52 -0.71 11.28
CA PRO A 60 -0.19 -1.52 10.28
C PRO A 60 -1.03 -0.67 9.32
N HIS A 61 -0.82 -0.82 8.02
CA HIS A 61 -1.57 -0.13 6.97
C HIS A 61 -1.49 -0.87 5.63
N THR A 62 -2.31 -0.44 4.67
CA THR A 62 -2.11 -0.70 3.24
C THR A 62 -1.70 0.59 2.53
N ASP A 63 -1.02 0.46 1.39
CA ASP A 63 -0.67 1.61 0.55
C ASP A 63 -1.87 2.05 -0.31
N SER A 64 -2.06 3.36 -0.43
CA SER A 64 -3.20 3.96 -1.17
C SER A 64 -2.91 4.19 -2.66
N ASP A 65 -1.81 3.68 -3.19
CA ASP A 65 -1.33 3.89 -4.55
C ASP A 65 -1.70 2.71 -5.48
N PHE A 66 -1.13 2.65 -6.69
CA PHE A 66 -1.21 1.45 -7.52
C PHE A 66 -0.13 0.42 -7.14
N LEU A 67 1.12 0.85 -7.13
CA LEU A 67 2.27 0.01 -6.86
C LEU A 67 3.31 0.76 -6.05
N THR A 68 3.80 0.11 -4.98
CA THR A 68 4.95 0.59 -4.22
C THR A 68 6.18 -0.24 -4.57
N ILE A 69 7.28 0.42 -4.95
CA ILE A 69 8.60 -0.20 -5.11
C ILE A 69 9.49 0.25 -3.95
N LEU A 70 9.94 -0.71 -3.16
CA LEU A 70 10.70 -0.49 -1.94
C LEU A 70 12.12 -1.04 -2.07
N TYR A 71 13.08 -0.15 -1.88
CA TYR A 71 14.44 -0.49 -1.51
C TYR A 71 14.57 -0.43 0.02
N GLN A 72 15.18 -1.44 0.64
CA GLN A 72 15.46 -1.47 2.07
C GLN A 72 16.88 -1.95 2.35
N ASP A 73 17.40 -1.59 3.51
CA ASP A 73 18.69 -2.10 4.00
C ASP A 73 18.61 -3.55 4.51
N GLN A 74 19.69 -4.00 5.13
CA GLN A 74 19.84 -5.36 5.67
C GLN A 74 19.37 -5.54 7.12
N VAL A 75 18.74 -4.52 7.73
CA VAL A 75 18.33 -4.56 9.14
C VAL A 75 17.01 -5.33 9.34
N GLY A 76 16.17 -5.37 8.31
CA GLY A 76 14.86 -6.04 8.36
C GLY A 76 13.78 -5.16 9.01
N GLY A 77 12.80 -5.77 9.67
CA GLY A 77 11.73 -5.06 10.38
C GLY A 77 10.44 -4.86 9.58
N LEU A 78 10.47 -4.93 8.25
CA LEU A 78 9.24 -4.98 7.45
C LEU A 78 8.51 -6.32 7.68
N GLN A 79 7.22 -6.24 7.98
CA GLN A 79 6.34 -7.40 8.14
C GLN A 79 5.05 -7.20 7.36
N LEU A 80 4.52 -8.26 6.77
CA LEU A 80 3.23 -8.29 6.09
C LEU A 80 2.30 -9.31 6.73
N VAL A 81 0.99 -9.12 6.60
CA VAL A 81 -0.01 -10.10 7.05
C VAL A 81 -0.23 -11.14 5.95
N LYS A 82 0.01 -12.41 6.27
CA LYS A 82 -0.34 -13.55 5.43
C LYS A 82 -0.99 -14.62 6.30
N ASP A 83 -2.13 -15.16 5.87
CA ASP A 83 -2.89 -16.17 6.61
C ASP A 83 -3.17 -15.77 8.08
N ARG A 84 -3.51 -14.49 8.30
CA ARG A 84 -3.74 -13.86 9.61
C ARG A 84 -2.52 -13.84 10.54
N LYS A 85 -1.31 -14.01 10.00
CA LYS A 85 -0.05 -13.98 10.74
C LYS A 85 0.88 -12.92 10.17
N TRP A 86 1.62 -12.26 11.04
CA TRP A 86 2.73 -11.39 10.64
C TRP A 86 3.90 -12.24 10.13
N VAL A 87 4.32 -11.98 8.90
CA VAL A 87 5.45 -12.64 8.24
C VAL A 87 6.52 -11.58 7.97
N ALA A 88 7.73 -11.83 8.45
CA ALA A 88 8.86 -10.96 8.21
C ALA A 88 9.34 -11.07 6.77
N VAL A 89 9.58 -9.92 6.13
CA VAL A 89 10.21 -9.86 4.81
C VAL A 89 11.72 -9.87 5.02
N LYS A 90 12.37 -10.97 4.63
CA LYS A 90 13.83 -11.10 4.75
C LYS A 90 14.51 -10.07 3.85
N PRO A 91 15.45 -9.25 4.37
CA PRO A 91 16.28 -8.42 3.53
C PRO A 91 17.04 -9.23 2.48
N ASN A 92 17.15 -8.66 1.29
CA ASN A 92 17.97 -9.18 0.21
C ASN A 92 18.63 -7.97 -0.47
N PRO A 93 19.97 -7.87 -0.46
CA PRO A 93 20.68 -6.72 -1.02
C PRO A 93 20.52 -6.59 -2.54
N ASP A 94 20.15 -7.69 -3.22
CA ASP A 94 20.05 -7.76 -4.67
C ASP A 94 18.59 -7.65 -5.17
N ALA A 95 17.64 -7.32 -4.28
CA ALA A 95 16.22 -7.31 -4.61
C ALA A 95 15.51 -6.02 -4.19
N LEU A 96 14.52 -5.64 -5.01
CA LEU A 96 13.48 -4.69 -4.65
C LEU A 96 12.23 -5.43 -4.20
N ILE A 97 11.49 -4.82 -3.29
CA ILE A 97 10.18 -5.32 -2.86
C ILE A 97 9.10 -4.57 -3.62
N ILE A 98 8.15 -5.30 -4.19
CA ILE A 98 7.01 -4.74 -4.92
C ILE A 98 5.74 -5.05 -4.14
N ASN A 99 4.99 -4.02 -3.76
CA ASN A 99 3.69 -4.14 -3.11
C ASN A 99 2.58 -3.64 -4.03
N ILE A 100 1.47 -4.37 -4.04
CA ILE A 100 0.22 -3.94 -4.67
C ILE A 100 -0.48 -2.97 -3.72
N GLY A 101 -0.86 -1.80 -4.23
CA GLY A 101 -1.64 -0.82 -3.50
C GLY A 101 -3.15 -0.98 -3.70
N ASP A 102 -3.91 -0.24 -2.91
CA ASP A 102 -5.37 -0.29 -2.91
C ASP A 102 -5.98 0.05 -4.26
N LEU A 103 -5.43 1.03 -4.98
CA LEU A 103 -6.00 1.45 -6.27
C LEU A 103 -5.85 0.34 -7.31
N PHE A 104 -4.75 -0.42 -7.25
CA PHE A 104 -4.53 -1.53 -8.18
C PHE A 104 -5.39 -2.74 -7.80
N GLN A 105 -5.64 -2.97 -6.52
CA GLN A 105 -6.64 -3.94 -6.10
C GLN A 105 -8.03 -3.57 -6.62
N ALA A 106 -8.45 -2.31 -6.48
CA ALA A 106 -9.75 -1.85 -6.99
C ALA A 106 -9.84 -1.97 -8.52
N TRP A 107 -8.79 -1.52 -9.22
CA TRP A 107 -8.71 -1.59 -10.67
C TRP A 107 -8.70 -3.04 -11.18
N SER A 108 -7.97 -3.95 -10.55
CA SER A 108 -7.92 -5.37 -10.92
C SER A 108 -9.13 -6.19 -10.48
N ASN A 109 -10.19 -5.53 -9.96
CA ASN A 109 -11.36 -6.17 -9.38
C ASN A 109 -11.05 -7.18 -8.27
N GLY A 110 -10.01 -6.89 -7.48
CA GLY A 110 -9.59 -7.75 -6.40
C GLY A 110 -8.77 -8.97 -6.79
N VAL A 111 -8.31 -9.10 -8.04
CA VAL A 111 -7.41 -10.20 -8.44
C VAL A 111 -6.05 -10.06 -7.76
N TYR A 112 -5.46 -8.86 -7.81
CA TYR A 112 -4.27 -8.56 -7.02
C TYR A 112 -4.68 -7.89 -5.72
N LYS A 113 -4.13 -8.36 -4.59
CA LYS A 113 -4.53 -7.89 -3.27
C LYS A 113 -3.49 -6.95 -2.67
N SER A 114 -3.98 -5.82 -2.17
CA SER A 114 -3.26 -4.91 -1.28
C SER A 114 -3.17 -5.55 0.11
N VAL A 115 -1.95 -5.68 0.62
CA VAL A 115 -1.65 -6.45 1.84
C VAL A 115 -1.27 -5.51 2.97
N VAL A 116 -1.89 -5.74 4.13
CA VAL A 116 -1.55 -5.02 5.36
C VAL A 116 -0.10 -5.32 5.73
N HIS A 117 0.67 -4.27 5.95
CA HIS A 117 2.06 -4.37 6.34
C HIS A 117 2.42 -3.31 7.40
N ARG A 118 3.52 -3.55 8.11
CA ARG A 118 4.04 -2.66 9.17
C ARG A 118 5.56 -2.71 9.20
N VAL A 119 6.17 -1.76 9.91
CA VAL A 119 7.60 -1.81 10.24
C VAL A 119 7.73 -1.87 11.75
N VAL A 120 8.38 -2.92 12.27
CA VAL A 120 8.76 -3.01 13.69
C VAL A 120 10.10 -2.34 13.93
N THR A 121 10.30 -1.79 15.13
CA THR A 121 11.58 -1.17 15.51
C THR A 121 12.65 -2.22 15.77
N ASN A 122 13.91 -1.81 15.62
CA ASN A 122 15.08 -2.60 16.03
C ASN A 122 15.70 -1.96 17.28
N PRO A 123 16.13 -2.73 18.29
CA PRO A 123 16.64 -2.16 19.54
C PRO A 123 18.03 -1.54 19.46
N LYS A 124 18.81 -1.87 18.42
CA LYS A 124 20.24 -1.56 18.35
C LYS A 124 20.65 -0.82 17.09
N VAL A 125 20.01 -1.11 15.96
CA VAL A 125 20.46 -0.66 14.63
C VAL A 125 19.36 0.16 13.98
N GLU A 126 19.72 1.31 13.43
CA GLU A 126 18.77 2.11 12.65
C GLU A 126 18.49 1.45 11.30
N ARG A 127 17.25 1.58 10.83
CA ARG A 127 16.82 1.06 9.54
C ARG A 127 16.55 2.21 8.57
N PHE A 128 16.98 2.07 7.32
CA PHE A 128 16.65 2.95 6.21
C PHE A 128 15.84 2.23 5.14
N SER A 129 14.95 2.98 4.49
CA SER A 129 14.30 2.51 3.27
C SER A 129 13.88 3.66 2.37
N VAL A 130 13.81 3.38 1.08
CA VAL A 130 13.33 4.31 0.05
C VAL A 130 12.16 3.64 -0.67
N ALA A 131 10.98 4.23 -0.56
CA ALA A 131 9.77 3.73 -1.19
C ALA A 131 9.32 4.69 -2.30
N TYR A 132 9.12 4.16 -3.51
CA TYR A 132 8.50 4.86 -4.63
C TYR A 132 7.03 4.46 -4.74
N PHE A 133 6.13 5.44 -4.83
CA PHE A 133 4.69 5.22 -4.94
C PHE A 133 4.20 5.63 -6.34
N LEU A 134 3.72 4.66 -7.11
CA LEU A 134 3.09 4.90 -8.42
C LEU A 134 1.64 5.35 -8.18
N CYS A 135 1.41 6.67 -8.22
CA CYS A 135 0.13 7.27 -7.94
C CYS A 135 -0.48 7.93 -9.18
N PRO A 136 -1.80 7.87 -9.36
CA PRO A 136 -2.47 8.65 -10.38
C PRO A 136 -2.61 10.14 -10.02
N SER A 137 -3.05 10.95 -10.98
CA SER A 137 -3.60 12.29 -10.72
C SER A 137 -4.81 12.21 -9.78
N ASN A 138 -5.07 13.29 -9.05
CA ASN A 138 -6.16 13.36 -8.07
C ASN A 138 -7.55 13.14 -8.71
N ASP A 139 -7.75 13.63 -9.93
CA ASP A 139 -9.00 13.54 -10.69
C ASP A 139 -9.17 12.20 -11.41
N THR A 140 -8.14 11.35 -11.48
CA THR A 140 -8.25 10.02 -12.09
C THR A 140 -9.34 9.20 -11.40
N VAL A 141 -10.31 8.78 -12.20
CA VAL A 141 -11.37 7.87 -11.76
C VAL A 141 -10.85 6.43 -11.79
N ILE A 142 -10.89 5.79 -10.63
CA ILE A 142 -10.61 4.37 -10.45
C ILE A 142 -11.88 3.59 -10.74
N ARG A 143 -11.76 2.67 -11.69
CA ARG A 143 -12.81 1.73 -12.07
C ARG A 143 -12.18 0.37 -12.31
N SER A 144 -12.94 -0.68 -12.03
CA SER A 144 -12.51 -2.04 -12.32
C SER A 144 -12.27 -2.24 -13.82
N CYS A 145 -11.27 -3.05 -14.16
CA CYS A 145 -10.98 -3.50 -15.51
C CYS A 145 -11.92 -4.64 -15.94
N LYS A 146 -12.65 -5.26 -15.00
CA LYS A 146 -13.61 -6.35 -15.23
C LYS A 146 -15.00 -6.03 -14.69
N GLU A 147 -16.02 -6.59 -15.31
CA GLU A 147 -17.40 -6.54 -14.83
C GLU A 147 -17.90 -7.95 -14.48
N PRO A 148 -18.80 -8.09 -13.48
CA PRO A 148 -19.30 -7.03 -12.60
C PRO A 148 -18.24 -6.53 -11.61
N SER A 149 -18.20 -5.22 -11.39
CA SER A 149 -17.26 -4.59 -10.45
C SER A 149 -17.64 -4.83 -8.98
N VAL A 150 -16.68 -5.29 -8.17
CA VAL A 150 -16.80 -5.43 -6.71
C VAL A 150 -16.76 -4.07 -6.01
N TYR A 151 -16.09 -3.09 -6.61
CA TYR A 151 -15.96 -1.75 -6.07
C TYR A 151 -16.78 -0.75 -6.88
N ARG A 152 -17.37 0.25 -6.22
CA ARG A 152 -17.93 1.43 -6.91
C ARG A 152 -16.80 2.22 -7.57
N LYS A 153 -17.14 3.06 -8.54
CA LYS A 153 -16.20 4.04 -9.10
C LYS A 153 -15.95 5.17 -8.10
N PHE A 154 -14.71 5.65 -8.02
CA PHE A 154 -14.30 6.77 -7.17
C PHE A 154 -13.05 7.44 -7.75
N SER A 155 -12.84 8.73 -7.46
CA SER A 155 -11.58 9.40 -7.82
C SER A 155 -10.49 9.17 -6.77
N PHE A 156 -9.22 9.34 -7.16
CA PHE A 156 -8.13 9.27 -6.19
C PHE A 156 -8.26 10.36 -5.11
N GLU A 157 -8.74 11.55 -5.46
CA GLU A 157 -9.04 12.62 -4.51
C GLU A 157 -10.07 12.21 -3.47
N GLU A 158 -11.20 11.64 -3.92
CA GLU A 158 -12.24 11.11 -3.03
C GLU A 158 -11.66 10.06 -2.09
N TYR A 159 -10.85 9.12 -2.61
CA TYR A 159 -10.22 8.09 -1.80
C TYR A 159 -9.27 8.66 -0.75
N ARG A 160 -8.42 9.62 -1.14
CA ARG A 160 -7.50 10.30 -0.20
C ARG A 160 -8.25 11.07 0.87
N LYS A 161 -9.35 11.76 0.50
CA LYS A 161 -10.19 12.47 1.46
C LYS A 161 -10.82 11.49 2.45
N GLN A 162 -11.37 10.38 1.96
CA GLN A 162 -11.93 9.32 2.78
C GLN A 162 -10.90 8.76 3.78
N VAL A 163 -9.69 8.45 3.31
CA VAL A 163 -8.60 7.95 4.18
C VAL A 163 -8.21 8.99 5.23
N ARG A 164 -8.13 10.28 4.88
CA ARG A 164 -7.88 11.35 5.86
C ARG A 164 -8.98 11.43 6.91
N ASP A 165 -10.24 11.39 6.48
CA ASP A 165 -11.41 11.45 7.36
C ASP A 165 -11.44 10.23 8.30
N ASP A 166 -11.06 9.03 7.81
CA ASP A 166 -10.94 7.82 8.62
C ASP A 166 -9.86 7.95 9.70
N VAL A 167 -8.64 8.35 9.32
CA VAL A 167 -7.53 8.49 10.26
C VAL A 167 -7.84 9.56 11.31
N GLN A 168 -8.49 10.67 10.92
CA GLN A 168 -8.89 11.73 11.86
C GLN A 168 -9.95 11.27 12.86
N LYS A 169 -10.93 10.46 12.42
CA LYS A 169 -12.06 10.06 13.27
C LYS A 169 -11.80 8.79 14.07
N LEU A 170 -11.03 7.86 13.52
CA LEU A 170 -10.87 6.50 14.03
C LEU A 170 -9.42 6.17 14.42
N GLY A 171 -8.46 7.06 14.10
CA GLY A 171 -7.03 6.81 14.30
C GLY A 171 -6.42 5.81 13.31
N THR A 172 -7.22 5.26 12.38
CA THR A 172 -6.78 4.27 11.41
C THR A 172 -7.53 4.41 10.09
N LYS A 173 -6.93 3.88 9.02
CA LYS A 173 -7.51 3.80 7.67
C LYS A 173 -8.42 2.57 7.57
N ILE A 174 -9.67 2.74 7.13
CA ILE A 174 -10.53 1.62 6.72
C ILE A 174 -10.17 1.19 5.29
N GLY A 175 -10.03 2.15 4.38
CA GLY A 175 -9.59 1.90 3.00
C GLY A 175 -10.69 1.42 2.06
N LEU A 176 -10.36 0.51 1.14
CA LEU A 176 -11.24 0.02 0.06
C LEU A 176 -12.60 -0.55 0.49
N PRO A 177 -12.80 -1.16 1.68
CA PRO A 177 -14.11 -1.66 2.06
C PRO A 177 -15.23 -0.60 1.96
N ARG A 178 -14.92 0.69 2.20
CA ARG A 178 -15.88 1.79 2.02
C ARG A 178 -16.36 2.00 0.57
N ASN A 179 -15.67 1.40 -0.38
CA ASN A 179 -15.98 1.47 -1.80
C ASN A 179 -16.70 0.21 -2.29
N GLU A 180 -16.96 -0.77 -1.43
CA GLU A 180 -17.79 -1.93 -1.75
C GLU A 180 -19.29 -1.59 -1.62
N PRO A 181 -20.15 -2.02 -2.57
CA PRO A 181 -21.59 -1.85 -2.46
C PRO A 181 -22.14 -2.47 -1.17
N GLY A 182 -22.94 -1.72 -0.42
CA GLY A 182 -23.56 -2.21 0.81
C GLY A 182 -22.65 -2.17 2.04
N PHE A 183 -21.47 -1.55 1.97
CA PHE A 183 -20.65 -1.30 3.15
C PHE A 183 -21.45 -0.50 4.20
N SER A 184 -21.74 -1.15 5.32
CA SER A 184 -22.20 -0.52 6.55
C SER A 184 -21.02 -0.49 7.51
N ALA A 185 -20.71 0.68 8.07
CA ALA A 185 -19.71 0.83 9.12
C ALA A 185 -20.24 0.25 10.45
N VAL A 186 -20.73 -0.98 10.45
CA VAL A 186 -20.86 -1.74 11.69
C VAL A 186 -19.42 -2.01 12.09
N ILE A 187 -19.01 -1.45 13.23
CA ILE A 187 -17.70 -1.76 13.83
C ILE A 187 -17.75 -3.23 14.17
N ASP A 188 -17.35 -4.08 13.23
CA ASP A 188 -17.20 -5.49 13.48
C ASP A 188 -15.89 -5.66 14.23
N PHE A 189 -15.99 -5.60 15.56
CA PHE A 189 -14.89 -5.87 16.48
C PHE A 189 -14.24 -7.24 16.19
N THR A 190 -14.95 -8.17 15.53
CA THR A 190 -14.35 -9.45 15.13
C THR A 190 -13.35 -9.31 13.99
N HIS A 191 -13.59 -8.41 13.01
CA HIS A 191 -12.59 -8.11 11.98
C HIS A 191 -11.36 -7.44 12.59
N TRP A 192 -11.56 -6.54 13.55
CA TRP A 192 -10.50 -5.83 14.28
C TRP A 192 -9.61 -6.77 15.09
N CYS A 193 -10.19 -7.68 15.88
CA CYS A 193 -9.41 -8.66 16.64
C CYS A 193 -8.80 -9.75 15.72
N SER A 194 -9.41 -10.06 14.56
CA SER A 194 -8.84 -11.00 13.57
C SER A 194 -7.59 -10.49 12.85
N GLN A 195 -7.35 -9.17 12.90
CA GLN A 195 -6.17 -8.48 12.36
C GLN A 195 -5.04 -8.33 13.41
N GLY A 196 -5.22 -8.87 14.62
CA GLY A 196 -4.19 -8.87 15.66
C GLY A 196 -3.91 -7.51 16.30
N ILE A 197 -4.84 -6.56 16.20
CA ILE A 197 -4.76 -5.26 16.87
C ILE A 197 -5.40 -5.40 18.27
N PRO A 198 -4.77 -4.93 19.37
CA PRO A 198 -5.31 -5.06 20.71
C PRO A 198 -6.70 -4.44 20.82
N CYS A 199 -7.69 -5.25 21.15
CA CYS A 199 -9.05 -4.81 21.46
C CYS A 199 -9.03 -4.38 22.94
N GLY A 200 -9.08 -3.07 23.20
CA GLY A 200 -9.11 -2.53 24.56
C GLY A 200 -10.39 -2.96 25.29
N HIS A 201 -10.24 -3.34 26.57
CA HIS A 201 -11.36 -3.56 27.50
C HIS A 201 -11.97 -2.23 27.94
#